data_AF-Q5BY34-F1
#
_entry.id   AF-Q5BY34-F1
#
_cell.length_a   1.000
_cell.length_b   1.000
_cell.length_c   1.000
_cell.angle_alpha   90.00
_cell.angle_beta   90.00
_cell.angle_gamma   90.00
#
_symmetry.space_group_name_H-M   'P 1'
#
loop_
_entity.id
_entity.type
_entity.pdbx_description
1 polymer ?
#
loop_
_entity_poly.entity_id
_entity_poly.type
_entity_poly.pdbx_seq_one_letter_code
_entity_poly.pdbx_strand_id
1 'polypeptide(L)'
;QFIESGIKHARRALSLIQRAPTSDLVNDPIKRAPVYKWLAVLIGVYSSYLSAQQRIQYGYEFKELIDTAIKLDDSDALSYYLQGRWCYEVYNLSWLERQIASRLFASPPTSTIKEAEIAFEKAEKLRPNHYAALYLYRAKCSISHSNYVTALYNLNKARGLFAQQRNPLPHTDTGSIQQQVDQLYEKYSGYL
;
A
#
# COMPACT_ATOMS: atom_id res chain seq x y z
N GLN A 1 -13.38 -8.52 -15.37
CA GLN A 1 -14.19 -7.58 -16.19
C GLN A 1 -14.14 -6.13 -15.69
N PHE A 2 -14.75 -5.74 -14.56
CA PHE A 2 -14.75 -4.32 -14.12
C PHE A 2 -13.35 -3.77 -13.82
N ILE A 3 -12.56 -4.47 -13.00
CA ILE A 3 -11.22 -4.01 -12.60
C ILE A 3 -10.26 -3.94 -13.80
N GLU A 4 -10.28 -4.93 -14.68
CA GLU A 4 -9.47 -4.94 -15.91
C GLU A 4 -9.81 -3.78 -16.84
N SER A 5 -11.11 -3.50 -16.99
CA SER A 5 -11.56 -2.31 -17.71
C SER A 5 -11.04 -1.04 -17.03
N GLY A 6 -11.13 -0.94 -15.71
CA GLY A 6 -10.57 0.17 -14.92
C GLY A 6 -9.07 0.38 -15.19
N ILE A 7 -8.27 -0.70 -15.15
CA ILE A 7 -6.83 -0.65 -15.46
C ILE A 7 -6.60 -0.16 -16.89
N LYS A 8 -7.37 -0.64 -17.87
CA LYS A 8 -7.25 -0.21 -19.28
C LYS A 8 -7.51 1.30 -19.41
N HIS A 9 -8.54 1.82 -18.76
CA HIS A 9 -8.85 3.25 -18.79
C HIS A 9 -7.77 4.07 -18.06
N ALA A 10 -7.31 3.62 -16.90
CA ALA A 10 -6.26 4.29 -16.14
C ALA A 10 -4.92 4.32 -16.90
N ARG A 11 -4.53 3.22 -17.56
CA ARG A 11 -3.35 3.19 -18.45
C ARG A 11 -3.49 4.13 -19.65
N ARG A 12 -4.70 4.24 -20.22
CA ARG A 12 -4.97 5.19 -21.30
C ARG A 12 -4.83 6.63 -20.80
N ALA A 13 -5.37 6.96 -19.62
CA ALA A 13 -5.21 8.27 -19.00
C ALA A 13 -3.74 8.60 -18.75
N LEU A 14 -2.96 7.65 -18.22
CA LEU A 14 -1.52 7.81 -18.03
C LEU A 14 -0.79 8.08 -19.35
N SER A 15 -1.11 7.34 -20.41
CA SER A 15 -0.53 7.55 -21.75
C SER A 15 -0.84 8.94 -22.32
N LEU A 16 -2.05 9.46 -22.08
CA LEU A 16 -2.42 10.81 -22.51
C LEU A 16 -1.63 11.88 -21.75
N ILE A 17 -1.45 11.70 -20.44
CA ILE A 17 -0.66 12.63 -19.61
C ILE A 17 0.80 12.67 -20.04
N GLN A 18 1.40 11.51 -20.33
CA GLN A 18 2.79 11.42 -20.80
C GLN A 18 3.01 12.06 -22.18
N ARG A 19 1.96 12.13 -23.01
CA ARG A 19 1.99 12.70 -24.37
C ARG A 19 1.51 14.14 -24.44
N ALA A 20 0.98 14.68 -23.34
CA ALA A 20 0.46 16.04 -23.32
C ALA A 20 1.60 17.03 -23.56
N PRO A 21 1.41 18.06 -24.41
CA PRO A 21 2.40 19.10 -24.59
C PRO A 21 2.66 19.81 -23.25
N THR A 22 3.93 20.14 -22.99
CA THR A 22 4.36 20.92 -21.83
C THR A 22 3.83 22.36 -21.95
N SER A 23 2.59 22.61 -21.54
CA SER A 23 2.09 23.95 -21.24
C SER A 23 1.95 24.13 -19.74
N ASP A 24 2.25 25.33 -19.25
CA ASP A 24 2.25 25.65 -17.81
C ASP A 24 0.88 25.44 -17.13
N LEU A 25 -0.21 25.38 -17.92
CA LEU A 25 -1.57 25.13 -17.43
C LEU A 25 -1.89 23.63 -17.22
N VAL A 26 -1.16 22.73 -17.89
CA VAL A 26 -1.40 21.26 -17.90
C VAL A 26 -0.30 20.49 -17.18
N ASN A 27 0.88 21.07 -17.02
CA ASN A 27 2.08 20.34 -16.61
C ASN A 27 2.40 20.38 -15.10
N ASP A 28 1.44 20.81 -14.26
CA ASP A 28 1.57 20.74 -12.81
C ASP A 28 1.86 19.28 -12.38
N PRO A 29 3.06 18.98 -11.85
CA PRO A 29 3.43 17.61 -11.47
C PRO A 29 2.46 17.04 -10.44
N ILE A 30 1.99 17.85 -9.50
CA ILE A 30 1.09 17.43 -8.42
C ILE A 30 -0.25 16.95 -9.00
N LYS A 31 -0.78 17.65 -10.01
CA LYS A 31 -2.05 17.26 -10.67
C LYS A 31 -1.95 15.92 -11.42
N ARG A 32 -0.74 15.46 -11.73
CA ARG A 32 -0.51 14.16 -12.41
C ARG A 32 -0.38 13.01 -11.41
N ALA A 33 0.08 13.26 -10.19
CA ALA A 33 0.30 12.25 -9.16
C ALA A 33 -0.92 11.33 -8.90
N PRO A 34 -2.18 11.83 -8.87
CA PRO A 34 -3.35 10.98 -8.66
C PRO A 34 -3.51 9.86 -9.69
N VAL A 35 -3.13 10.07 -10.95
CA VAL A 35 -3.29 9.03 -11.99
C VAL A 35 -2.35 7.86 -11.74
N TYR A 36 -1.11 8.12 -11.35
CA TYR A 36 -0.15 7.09 -10.94
C TYR A 36 -0.65 6.34 -9.69
N LYS A 37 -1.07 7.08 -8.66
CA LYS A 37 -1.59 6.52 -7.41
C LYS A 37 -2.79 5.61 -7.63
N TRP A 38 -3.80 6.07 -8.36
CA TRP A 38 -5.02 5.28 -8.56
C TRP A 38 -4.82 4.11 -9.52
N LEU A 39 -3.92 4.23 -10.51
CA LEU A 39 -3.52 3.07 -11.31
C LEU A 39 -2.82 2.01 -10.43
N ALA A 40 -1.94 2.42 -9.52
CA ALA A 40 -1.31 1.50 -8.57
C ALA A 40 -2.35 0.81 -7.67
N VAL A 41 -3.33 1.55 -7.13
CA VAL A 41 -4.42 0.98 -6.33
C VAL A 41 -5.20 -0.08 -7.13
N LEU A 42 -5.57 0.23 -8.39
CA LEU A 42 -6.28 -0.73 -9.25
C LEU A 42 -5.46 -1.99 -9.53
N ILE A 43 -4.16 -1.83 -9.80
CA ILE A 43 -3.23 -2.95 -9.99
C ILE A 43 -3.11 -3.78 -8.71
N GLY A 44 -2.98 -3.13 -7.55
CA GLY A 44 -2.91 -3.79 -6.25
C GLY A 44 -4.14 -4.65 -5.99
N VAL A 45 -5.33 -4.09 -6.18
CA VAL A 45 -6.61 -4.83 -6.04
C VAL A 45 -6.68 -5.98 -7.05
N TYR A 46 -6.39 -5.73 -8.33
CA TYR A 46 -6.43 -6.79 -9.35
C TYR A 46 -5.47 -7.93 -9.05
N SER A 47 -4.23 -7.62 -8.67
CA SER A 47 -3.17 -8.59 -8.40
C SER A 47 -3.50 -9.55 -7.26
N SER A 48 -4.39 -9.15 -6.34
CA SER A 48 -4.83 -10.01 -5.23
C SER A 48 -5.65 -11.22 -5.68
N TYR A 49 -6.22 -11.18 -6.89
CA TYR A 49 -7.00 -12.26 -7.49
C TYR A 49 -6.20 -13.13 -8.48
N LEU A 50 -4.90 -12.85 -8.66
CA LEU A 50 -4.08 -13.50 -9.66
C LEU A 50 -3.13 -14.54 -9.07
N SER A 51 -2.49 -15.32 -9.95
CA SER A 51 -1.44 -16.25 -9.56
C SER A 51 -0.25 -15.52 -8.91
N ALA A 52 0.54 -16.24 -8.09
CA ALA A 52 1.74 -15.69 -7.46
C ALA A 52 2.71 -15.06 -8.48
N GLN A 53 2.87 -15.70 -9.65
CA GLN A 53 3.69 -15.20 -10.76
C GLN A 53 3.23 -13.82 -11.24
N GLN A 54 1.93 -13.69 -11.53
CA GLN A 54 1.35 -12.42 -11.98
C GLN A 54 1.38 -11.35 -10.89
N ARG A 55 1.13 -11.74 -9.62
CA ARG A 55 1.21 -10.82 -8.48
C ARG A 55 2.60 -10.22 -8.34
N ILE A 56 3.65 -11.01 -8.50
CA ILE A 56 5.03 -10.52 -8.50
C ILE A 56 5.24 -9.52 -9.64
N GLN A 57 4.81 -9.86 -10.86
CA GLN A 57 4.93 -8.95 -12.02
C GLN A 57 4.25 -7.61 -11.79
N TYR A 58 3.00 -7.63 -11.33
CA TYR A 58 2.25 -6.42 -10.99
C TYR A 58 2.84 -5.69 -9.78
N GLY A 59 3.55 -6.38 -8.90
CA GLY A 59 4.27 -5.78 -7.78
C GLY A 59 5.38 -4.81 -8.21
N TYR A 60 6.07 -5.07 -9.33
CA TYR A 60 7.06 -4.14 -9.89
C TYR A 60 6.37 -2.90 -10.47
N GLU A 61 5.35 -3.08 -11.31
CA GLU A 61 4.56 -1.97 -11.88
C GLU A 61 3.95 -1.10 -10.76
N PHE A 62 3.41 -1.73 -9.71
CA PHE A 62 2.90 -1.04 -8.54
C PHE A 62 3.95 -0.14 -7.88
N LYS A 63 5.18 -0.64 -7.69
CA LYS A 63 6.26 0.12 -7.05
C LYS A 63 6.64 1.34 -7.87
N GLU A 64 6.83 1.16 -9.17
CA GLU A 64 7.18 2.27 -10.08
C GLU A 64 6.11 3.36 -10.07
N LEU A 65 4.84 2.98 -10.09
CA LEU A 65 3.72 3.91 -10.05
C LEU A 65 3.65 4.68 -8.72
N ILE A 66 3.79 4.01 -7.58
CA ILE A 66 3.76 4.66 -6.27
C ILE A 66 4.97 5.57 -6.07
N ASP A 67 6.17 5.13 -6.45
CA ASP A 67 7.36 5.98 -6.36
C ASP A 67 7.23 7.22 -7.26
N THR A 68 6.64 7.07 -8.44
CA THR A 68 6.38 8.20 -9.32
C THR A 68 5.32 9.14 -8.74
N ALA A 69 4.25 8.60 -8.14
CA ALA A 69 3.25 9.41 -7.45
C ALA A 69 3.87 10.24 -6.33
N ILE A 70 4.73 9.64 -5.49
CA ILE A 70 5.44 10.33 -4.40
C ILE A 70 6.41 11.39 -4.92
N LYS A 71 7.12 11.11 -6.02
CA LYS A 71 8.02 12.10 -6.65
C LYS A 71 7.26 13.31 -7.19
N LEU A 72 6.03 13.12 -7.64
CA LEU A 72 5.18 14.17 -8.18
C LEU A 72 4.42 14.95 -7.09
N ASP A 73 4.05 14.28 -6.00
CA ASP A 73 3.38 14.83 -4.83
C ASP A 73 3.86 14.11 -3.56
N ASP A 74 4.75 14.75 -2.81
CA ASP A 74 5.32 14.23 -1.57
C ASP A 74 4.46 14.54 -0.32
N SER A 75 3.26 15.10 -0.54
CA SER A 75 2.29 15.43 0.51
C SER A 75 1.14 14.43 0.60
N ASP A 76 1.03 13.47 -0.34
CA ASP A 76 -0.04 12.47 -0.34
C ASP A 76 0.23 11.31 0.63
N ALA A 77 -0.45 11.34 1.77
CA ALA A 77 -0.33 10.32 2.81
C ALA A 77 -0.68 8.89 2.34
N LEU A 78 -1.63 8.75 1.40
CA LEU A 78 -2.03 7.44 0.89
C LEU A 78 -0.90 6.77 0.11
N SER A 79 -0.16 7.52 -0.70
CA SER A 79 0.96 7.00 -1.49
C SER A 79 2.07 6.44 -0.60
N TYR A 80 2.41 7.12 0.49
CA TYR A 80 3.36 6.60 1.48
C TYR A 80 2.84 5.37 2.23
N TYR A 81 1.54 5.32 2.58
CA TYR A 81 0.94 4.11 3.13
C TYR A 81 1.06 2.92 2.15
N LEU A 82 0.77 3.14 0.86
CA LEU A 82 0.86 2.11 -0.18
C LEU A 82 2.32 1.66 -0.41
N GLN A 83 3.28 2.58 -0.34
CA GLN A 83 4.71 2.25 -0.38
C GLN A 83 5.11 1.38 0.80
N GLY A 84 4.70 1.74 2.03
CA GLY A 84 4.98 0.96 3.22
C GLY A 84 4.37 -0.44 3.16
N ARG A 85 3.14 -0.56 2.64
CA ARG A 85 2.48 -1.84 2.39
C ARG A 85 3.30 -2.68 1.42
N TRP A 86 3.74 -2.11 0.30
CA TRP A 86 4.60 -2.83 -0.66
C TRP A 86 5.89 -3.34 -0.01
N CYS A 87 6.59 -2.49 0.77
CA CYS A 87 7.81 -2.89 1.48
C CYS A 87 7.57 -4.06 2.43
N TYR A 88 6.48 -4.01 3.21
CA TYR A 88 6.11 -5.09 4.12
C TYR A 88 5.80 -6.39 3.37
N GLU A 89 5.02 -6.36 2.29
CA GLU A 89 4.68 -7.56 1.52
C GLU A 89 5.93 -8.15 0.84
N VAL A 90 6.82 -7.32 0.29
CA VAL A 90 8.08 -7.77 -0.33
C VAL A 90 9.04 -8.40 0.67
N TYR A 91 9.15 -7.82 1.88
CA TYR A 91 9.92 -8.42 2.96
C TYR A 91 9.39 -9.82 3.31
N ASN A 92 8.06 -9.98 3.34
CA ASN A 92 7.38 -11.22 3.71
C ASN A 92 7.17 -12.21 2.55
N LEU A 93 7.73 -11.98 1.35
CA LEU A 93 7.68 -12.96 0.26
C LEU A 93 8.28 -14.31 0.70
N SER A 94 7.52 -15.38 0.49
CA SER A 94 7.95 -16.74 0.75
C SER A 94 9.12 -17.15 -0.14
N TRP A 95 9.85 -18.20 0.26
CA TRP A 95 10.93 -18.75 -0.55
C TRP A 95 10.47 -19.11 -1.98
N LEU A 96 9.29 -19.74 -2.11
CA LEU A 96 8.74 -20.10 -3.42
C LEU A 96 8.45 -18.87 -4.29
N GLU A 97 7.87 -17.81 -3.71
CA GLU A 97 7.63 -16.56 -4.43
C GLU A 97 8.93 -15.89 -4.85
N ARG A 98 9.98 -15.94 -4.01
CA ARG A 98 11.31 -15.45 -4.36
C ARG A 98 11.90 -16.22 -5.53
N GLN A 99 11.71 -17.55 -5.58
CA GLN A 99 12.15 -18.36 -6.73
C GLN A 99 11.39 -17.99 -8.01
N ILE A 100 10.09 -17.78 -7.94
CA ILE A 100 9.28 -17.33 -9.09
C ILE A 100 9.79 -15.96 -9.56
N ALA A 101 10.02 -15.03 -8.65
CA ALA A 101 10.52 -13.71 -8.95
C ALA A 101 11.90 -13.75 -9.63
N SER A 102 12.85 -14.57 -9.15
CA SER A 102 14.16 -14.76 -9.78
C SER A 102 14.12 -15.38 -11.19
N ARG A 103 13.04 -16.09 -11.54
CA ARG A 103 12.88 -16.67 -12.88
C ARG A 103 12.29 -15.69 -13.89
N LEU A 104 11.36 -14.84 -13.43
CA LEU A 104 10.73 -13.81 -14.26
C LEU A 104 11.60 -12.57 -14.41
N PHE A 105 12.35 -12.25 -13.35
CA PHE A 105 13.16 -11.06 -13.21
C PHE A 105 14.58 -11.46 -12.80
N ALA A 106 15.59 -10.73 -13.27
CA ALA A 106 16.98 -11.03 -12.96
C ALA A 106 17.27 -11.11 -11.45
N SER A 107 16.54 -10.34 -10.64
CA SER A 107 16.56 -10.46 -9.17
C SER A 107 15.17 -10.20 -8.58
N PRO A 108 14.79 -10.94 -7.52
CA PRO A 108 13.52 -10.74 -6.85
C PRO A 108 13.49 -9.37 -6.16
N PRO A 109 12.32 -8.73 -5.99
CA PRO A 109 12.27 -7.47 -5.29
C PRO A 109 12.70 -7.69 -3.84
N THR A 110 13.45 -6.74 -3.30
CA THR A 110 13.90 -6.78 -1.91
C THR A 110 13.45 -5.51 -1.20
N SER A 111 13.11 -5.65 0.07
CA SER A 111 12.75 -4.55 0.95
C SER A 111 12.90 -5.00 2.40
N THR A 112 12.86 -4.06 3.33
CA THR A 112 13.01 -4.29 4.77
C THR A 112 11.80 -3.79 5.55
N ILE A 113 11.58 -4.35 6.75
CA ILE A 113 10.60 -3.80 7.70
C ILE A 113 10.90 -2.32 8.01
N LYS A 114 12.18 -1.94 8.05
CA LYS A 114 12.57 -0.55 8.33
C LYS A 114 12.08 0.43 7.25
N GLU A 115 12.16 0.06 5.98
CA GLU A 115 11.62 0.87 4.88
C GLU A 115 10.09 1.00 4.99
N ALA A 116 9.40 -0.09 5.35
CA ALA A 116 7.97 -0.05 5.60
C ALA A 116 7.61 0.92 6.73
N GLU A 117 8.32 0.84 7.86
CA GLU A 117 8.13 1.73 9.01
C GLU A 117 8.34 3.20 8.67
N ILE A 118 9.40 3.53 7.92
CA ILE A 118 9.69 4.91 7.47
C ILE A 118 8.53 5.45 6.63
N ALA A 119 8.03 4.66 5.68
CA ALA A 119 6.91 5.05 4.83
C ALA A 119 5.62 5.22 5.65
N PHE A 120 5.31 4.31 6.58
CA PHE A 120 4.15 4.44 7.46
C PHE A 120 4.25 5.65 8.40
N GLU A 121 5.44 5.97 8.91
CA GLU A 121 5.67 7.15 9.73
C GLU A 121 5.43 8.44 8.94
N LYS A 122 5.90 8.51 7.69
CA LYS A 122 5.64 9.64 6.79
C LYS A 122 4.14 9.79 6.49
N ALA A 123 3.45 8.69 6.21
CA ALA A 123 2.00 8.69 5.99
C ALA A 123 1.23 9.20 7.23
N GLU A 124 1.60 8.74 8.42
CA GLU A 124 0.98 9.18 9.68
C GLU A 124 1.27 10.65 9.98
N LYS A 125 2.48 11.15 9.70
CA LYS A 125 2.84 12.57 9.84
C LYS A 125 2.02 13.47 8.92
N LEU A 126 1.81 13.04 7.67
CA LEU A 126 1.03 13.79 6.68
C LEU A 126 -0.46 13.79 7.01
N ARG A 127 -0.98 12.68 7.52
CA ARG A 127 -2.42 12.57 7.85
C ARG A 127 -2.66 11.72 9.11
N PRO A 128 -2.54 12.33 10.30
CA PRO A 128 -2.63 11.60 11.57
C PRO A 128 -4.00 10.96 11.80
N ASN A 129 -4.00 9.78 12.44
CA ASN A 129 -5.20 9.04 12.87
C ASN A 129 -6.24 8.80 11.75
N HIS A 130 -5.78 8.74 10.50
CA HIS A 130 -6.70 8.69 9.37
C HIS A 130 -6.95 7.26 8.86
N TYR A 131 -5.88 6.49 8.61
CA TYR A 131 -5.97 5.16 8.01
C TYR A 131 -5.87 4.05 9.06
N ALA A 132 -6.97 3.37 9.39
CA ALA A 132 -6.94 2.20 10.27
C ALA A 132 -5.98 1.10 9.77
N ALA A 133 -5.92 0.90 8.45
CA ALA A 133 -4.99 -0.01 7.81
C ALA A 133 -3.51 0.28 8.12
N LEU A 134 -3.13 1.56 8.21
CA LEU A 134 -1.76 1.95 8.54
C LEU A 134 -1.37 1.38 9.92
N TYR A 135 -2.28 1.47 10.89
CA TYR A 135 -2.07 0.95 12.24
C TYR A 135 -2.01 -0.58 12.28
N LEU A 136 -2.81 -1.29 11.47
CA LEU A 136 -2.66 -2.74 11.29
C LEU A 136 -1.24 -3.10 10.83
N TYR A 137 -0.73 -2.43 9.79
CA TYR A 137 0.60 -2.75 9.26
C TYR A 137 1.74 -2.35 10.21
N ARG A 138 1.60 -1.26 10.97
CA ARG A 138 2.54 -0.92 12.06
C ARG A 138 2.54 -1.97 13.16
N ALA A 139 1.37 -2.53 13.50
CA ALA A 139 1.28 -3.64 14.44
C ALA A 139 2.00 -4.89 13.90
N LYS A 140 1.80 -5.22 12.62
CA LYS A 140 2.51 -6.34 11.96
C LYS A 140 4.03 -6.17 11.97
N CYS A 141 4.54 -4.95 11.70
CA CYS A 141 5.97 -4.65 11.82
C CYS A 141 6.48 -4.82 13.27
N SER A 142 5.69 -4.39 14.26
CA SER A 142 6.04 -4.57 15.67
C SER A 142 6.07 -6.06 16.06
N ILE A 143 5.13 -6.86 15.54
CA ILE A 143 5.09 -8.32 15.75
C ILE A 143 6.32 -9.00 15.13
N SER A 144 6.79 -8.57 13.95
CA SER A 144 8.03 -9.13 13.37
C SER A 144 9.28 -8.86 14.22
N HIS A 145 9.22 -7.86 15.11
CA HIS A 145 10.26 -7.57 16.09
C HIS A 145 9.94 -8.11 17.50
N SER A 146 8.92 -8.96 17.65
CA SER A 146 8.43 -9.48 18.94
C SER A 146 8.01 -8.39 19.95
N ASN A 147 7.74 -7.17 19.49
CA ASN A 147 7.31 -6.05 20.32
C ASN A 147 5.77 -6.04 20.40
N TYR A 148 5.23 -6.98 21.18
CA TYR A 148 3.78 -7.20 21.29
C TYR A 148 3.03 -6.05 21.98
N VAL A 149 3.67 -5.36 22.93
CA VAL A 149 3.08 -4.19 23.59
C VAL A 149 2.80 -3.08 22.57
N THR A 150 3.77 -2.76 21.72
CA THR A 150 3.59 -1.77 20.65
C THR A 150 2.61 -2.26 19.58
N ALA A 151 2.60 -3.57 19.29
CA ALA A 151 1.63 -4.15 18.38
C ALA A 151 0.19 -3.95 18.88
N LEU A 152 -0.08 -4.30 20.14
CA LEU A 152 -1.41 -4.20 20.76
C LEU A 152 -1.87 -2.74 20.87
N TYR A 153 -0.96 -1.81 21.17
CA TYR A 153 -1.26 -0.38 21.11
C TYR A 153 -1.75 0.04 19.71
N ASN A 154 -1.06 -0.38 18.65
CA ASN A 154 -1.43 -0.05 17.29
C ASN A 154 -2.75 -0.74 16.87
N LEU A 155 -2.97 -1.98 17.28
CA LEU A 155 -4.24 -2.68 17.03
C LEU A 155 -5.42 -1.99 17.72
N ASN A 156 -5.27 -1.58 18.97
CA ASN A 156 -6.29 -0.80 19.68
C ASN A 156 -6.58 0.54 19.00
N LYS A 157 -5.55 1.24 18.52
CA LYS A 157 -5.75 2.43 17.69
C LYS A 157 -6.58 2.11 16.45
N ALA A 158 -6.23 1.07 15.70
CA ALA A 158 -6.98 0.67 14.51
C ALA A 158 -8.46 0.39 14.82
N ARG A 159 -8.75 -0.37 15.88
CA ARG A 159 -10.12 -0.64 16.37
C ARG A 159 -10.87 0.65 16.69
N GLY A 160 -10.22 1.59 17.38
CA GLY A 160 -10.78 2.90 17.69
C GLY A 160 -11.13 3.73 16.44
N LEU A 161 -10.34 3.61 15.37
CA LEU A 161 -10.66 4.29 14.10
C LEU A 161 -11.83 3.63 13.37
N PHE A 162 -11.97 2.30 13.41
CA PHE A 162 -13.11 1.59 12.83
C PHE A 162 -14.42 1.91 13.55
N ALA A 163 -14.39 2.06 14.88
CA ALA A 163 -15.57 2.40 15.68
C ALA A 163 -16.20 3.76 15.32
N GLN A 164 -15.46 4.66 14.68
CA GLN A 164 -15.94 6.01 14.32
C GLN A 164 -16.91 6.02 13.13
N GLN A 165 -17.08 4.92 12.40
CA GLN A 165 -18.05 4.78 11.29
C GLN A 165 -18.05 5.95 10.30
N ARG A 166 -16.85 6.44 9.92
CA ARG A 166 -16.70 7.64 9.09
C ARG A 166 -17.27 7.44 7.69
N ASN A 167 -17.91 8.48 7.16
CA ASN A 167 -18.40 8.53 5.77
C ASN A 167 -17.90 9.83 5.09
N PRO A 168 -17.17 9.77 3.96
CA PRO A 168 -16.72 8.56 3.25
C PRO A 168 -15.65 7.78 4.02
N LEU A 169 -15.51 6.49 3.67
CA LEU A 169 -14.46 5.64 4.23
C LEU A 169 -13.07 6.19 3.86
N PRO A 170 -12.10 6.23 4.79
CA PRO A 170 -10.74 6.72 4.52
C PRO A 170 -9.95 5.92 3.45
N HIS A 171 -10.31 4.66 3.22
CA HIS A 171 -9.71 3.75 2.24
C HIS A 171 -10.69 2.61 1.92
N THR A 172 -10.44 1.84 0.86
CA THR A 172 -11.40 0.88 0.29
C THR A 172 -11.44 -0.48 0.99
N ASP A 173 -10.35 -0.91 1.63
CA ASP A 173 -10.21 -2.27 2.17
C ASP A 173 -10.62 -2.37 3.65
N THR A 174 -11.79 -1.88 4.05
CA THR A 174 -12.10 -1.76 5.50
C THR A 174 -12.50 -3.07 6.19
N GLY A 175 -13.35 -3.89 5.56
CA GLY A 175 -13.91 -5.10 6.20
C GLY A 175 -12.87 -6.19 6.50
N SER A 176 -12.03 -6.52 5.52
CA SER A 176 -10.96 -7.53 5.71
C SER A 176 -9.88 -7.06 6.68
N ILE A 177 -9.60 -5.76 6.72
CA ILE A 177 -8.62 -5.17 7.64
C ILE A 177 -9.15 -5.19 9.07
N GLN A 178 -10.42 -4.86 9.29
CA GLN A 178 -11.01 -4.93 10.62
C GLN A 178 -10.96 -6.36 11.18
N GLN A 179 -11.32 -7.37 10.38
CA GLN A 179 -11.21 -8.77 10.78
C GLN A 179 -9.78 -9.17 11.15
N GLN A 180 -8.78 -8.75 10.36
CA GLN A 180 -7.37 -9.03 10.67
C GLN A 180 -6.90 -8.33 11.96
N VAL A 181 -7.35 -7.09 12.19
CA VAL A 181 -7.04 -6.37 13.43
C VAL A 181 -7.57 -7.13 14.63
N ASP A 182 -8.83 -7.57 14.59
CA ASP A 182 -9.45 -8.30 15.70
C ASP A 182 -8.77 -9.66 15.92
N GLN A 183 -8.47 -10.40 14.86
CA GLN A 183 -7.75 -11.68 14.94
C GLN A 183 -6.36 -11.55 15.57
N LEU A 184 -5.58 -10.55 15.15
CA LEU A 184 -4.26 -10.30 15.73
C LEU A 184 -4.37 -9.81 17.17
N TYR A 185 -5.39 -9.00 17.49
CA TYR A 185 -5.60 -8.54 18.85
C TYR A 185 -5.85 -9.72 19.78
N GLU A 186 -6.78 -10.61 19.44
CA GLU A 186 -7.07 -11.80 20.25
C GLU A 186 -5.87 -12.74 20.37
N LYS A 187 -5.09 -12.90 19.29
CA LYS A 187 -3.90 -13.76 19.30
C LYS A 187 -2.82 -13.26 20.26
N TYR A 188 -2.65 -11.95 20.39
CA TYR A 188 -1.54 -11.35 21.15
C TYR A 188 -1.99 -10.68 22.46
N SER A 189 -3.28 -10.63 22.79
CA SER A 189 -3.82 -9.96 23.98
C SER A 189 -3.23 -10.48 25.30
N GLY A 190 -2.84 -11.75 25.35
CA GLY A 190 -2.21 -12.37 26.52
C GLY A 190 -0.75 -11.96 26.78
N TYR A 191 -0.15 -11.10 25.95
CA TYR A 191 1.19 -10.53 26.14
C TYR A 191 1.16 -9.11 26.74
N LEU A 192 -0.02 -8.59 27.11
CA LEU A 192 -0.16 -7.40 27.97
C LEU A 192 0.14 -7.76 29.42
#